data_AF-A0A5B7VWH5-F1
#
_entry.id   AF-A0A5B7VWH5-F1
#
_cell.length_a   1.000
_cell.length_b   1.000
_cell.length_c   1.000
_cell.angle_alpha   90.00
_cell.angle_beta   90.00
_cell.angle_gamma   90.00
#
_symmetry.space_group_name_H-M   'P 1'
#
loop_
_entity.id
_entity.type
_entity.pdbx_description
1 polymer ?
#
loop_
_entity_poly.entity_id
_entity_poly.type
_entity_poly.pdbx_seq_one_letter_code
_entity_poly.pdbx_strand_id
1 'polypeptide(L)' 'MPAPEYSLPDTLERLYNNQLALEAAIMELTLLVEQQGHAEAGNNVRGALHTIGENEGHIKQGLAKLVLQHRGGA' A
#
# COMPACT_ATOMS: atom_id res chain seq x y z
N MET A 1 -0.23 -13.25 28.12
CA MET A 1 0.06 -11.81 27.95
C MET A 1 -0.86 -11.31 26.86
N PRO A 2 -1.60 -10.19 27.04
CA PRO A 2 -2.33 -9.61 25.92
C PRO A 2 -1.33 -9.24 24.82
N ALA A 3 -1.71 -9.43 23.55
CA ALA A 3 -0.89 -8.94 22.44
C ALA A 3 -0.70 -7.41 22.62
N PRO A 4 0.49 -6.86 22.33
CA PRO A 4 0.62 -5.41 22.29
C PRO A 4 -0.40 -4.86 21.29
N GLU A 5 -1.34 -4.04 21.78
CA GLU A 5 -2.29 -3.35 20.91
C GLU A 5 -1.48 -2.35 20.08
N TYR A 6 -1.36 -2.62 18.78
CA TYR A 6 -0.73 -1.68 17.85
C TYR A 6 -1.53 -0.39 17.85
N SER A 7 -0.83 0.75 17.91
CA SER A 7 -1.50 2.03 17.75
C SER A 7 -2.04 2.16 16.32
N LEU A 8 -3.04 3.02 16.13
CA LEU A 8 -3.55 3.31 14.79
C LEU A 8 -2.44 3.82 13.84
N PRO A 9 -1.56 4.75 14.24
CA PRO A 9 -0.40 5.14 13.42
C PRO A 9 0.51 3.96 13.04
N ASP A 10 0.88 3.09 13.99
CA ASP A 10 1.76 1.95 13.71
C ASP A 10 1.11 0.96 12.72
N THR A 11 -0.20 0.75 12.87
CA THR A 11 -0.97 -0.12 11.97
C THR A 11 -1.03 0.46 10.56
N LEU A 12 -1.24 1.77 10.42
CA LEU A 12 -1.28 2.45 9.12
C LEU A 12 0.10 2.50 8.45
N GLU A 13 1.18 2.69 9.21
CA GLU A 13 2.53 2.60 8.67
C GLU A 13 2.85 1.21 8.12
N ARG A 14 2.42 0.16 8.84
CA ARG A 14 2.52 -1.22 8.35
C ARG A 14 1.69 -1.46 7.09
N LEU A 15 0.48 -0.93 7.03
CA LEU A 15 -0.38 -1.04 5.83
C LEU A 15 0.22 -0.27 4.64
N TYR A 16 0.81 0.91 4.87
CA TYR A 16 1.55 1.65 3.85
C TYR A 16 2.70 0.82 3.26
N ASN A 17 3.51 0.22 4.13
CA ASN A 17 4.61 -0.64 3.69
C ASN A 17 4.12 -1.89 2.94
N ASN A 18 2.97 -2.44 3.32
CA ASN A 18 2.34 -3.52 2.58
C ASN A 18 1.90 -3.09 1.17
N GLN A 19 1.35 -1.87 1.00
CA GLN A 19 1.01 -1.36 -0.34
C GLN A 19 2.26 -1.33 -1.24
N LEU A 20 3.37 -0.78 -0.75
CA LEU A 20 4.63 -0.72 -1.51
C LEU A 20 5.17 -2.11 -1.88
N ALA A 21 5.18 -3.03 -0.92
CA ALA A 21 5.68 -4.39 -1.14
C ALA A 21 4.78 -5.16 -2.13
N LEU A 22 3.46 -5.03 -2.00
CA LEU A 22 2.51 -5.66 -2.90
C LEU A 22 2.58 -5.06 -4.31
N GLU A 23 2.71 -3.74 -4.44
CA GLU A 23 2.87 -3.08 -5.73
C GLU A 23 4.11 -3.61 -6.46
N ALA A 24 5.26 -3.67 -5.77
CA ALA A 24 6.51 -4.17 -6.34
C ALA A 24 6.39 -5.63 -6.78
N ALA A 25 5.88 -6.51 -5.90
CA ALA A 25 5.74 -7.93 -6.21
C ALA A 25 4.75 -8.18 -7.36
N ILE A 26 3.63 -7.46 -7.39
CA ILE A 26 2.62 -7.59 -8.45
C ILE A 26 3.15 -7.02 -9.77
N MET A 27 3.90 -5.91 -9.76
CA MET A 27 4.54 -5.36 -10.96
C MET A 27 5.54 -6.36 -11.57
N GLU A 28 6.38 -7.00 -10.75
CA GLU A 28 7.31 -8.01 -11.23
C GLU A 28 6.59 -9.21 -11.87
N LEU A 29 5.53 -9.72 -11.21
CA LEU A 29 4.71 -10.79 -11.77
C LEU A 29 3.98 -10.37 -13.05
N THR A 30 3.52 -9.12 -13.13
CA THR A 30 2.87 -8.55 -14.32
C THR A 30 3.81 -8.60 -15.51
N LEU A 31 5.05 -8.14 -15.33
CA LEU A 31 6.07 -8.17 -16.39
C LEU A 31 6.37 -9.60 -16.85
N LEU A 32 6.44 -10.56 -15.93
CA LEU A 32 6.67 -11.97 -16.28
C LEU A 32 5.51 -12.55 -17.10
N VAL A 33 4.27 -12.27 -16.70
CA VAL A 33 3.06 -12.72 -17.40
C VAL A 33 2.96 -12.10 -18.81
N GLU A 34 3.34 -10.84 -18.96
CA GLU A 34 3.37 -10.16 -20.26
C GLU A 34 4.43 -10.70 -21.20
N GLN A 35 5.62 -11.04 -20.67
CA GLN A 35 6.68 -11.69 -21.44
C GLN A 35 6.23 -13.07 -22.00
N GLN A 36 5.26 -13.71 -21.36
CA GLN A 36 4.65 -14.97 -21.82
C GLN A 36 3.51 -14.76 -22.85
N GLY A 37 3.24 -13.51 -23.25
CA GLY A 37 2.24 -13.16 -24.25
C GLY A 37 0.85 -12.87 -23.70
N HIS A 38 0.67 -12.83 -22.38
CA HIS A 38 -0.63 -12.58 -21.74
C HIS A 38 -0.90 -11.07 -21.53
N ALA A 39 -0.92 -10.29 -22.61
CA ALA A 39 -1.06 -8.83 -22.55
C ALA A 39 -2.38 -8.35 -21.90
N GLU A 40 -3.49 -9.06 -22.08
CA GLU A 40 -4.78 -8.71 -21.46
C GLU A 40 -4.72 -8.85 -19.93
N ALA A 41 -4.12 -9.93 -19.43
CA ALA A 41 -3.90 -10.11 -18.00
C ALA A 41 -3.02 -8.98 -17.45
N GLY A 42 -1.95 -8.61 -18.17
CA GLY A 42 -1.08 -7.50 -17.79
C GLY A 42 -1.82 -6.17 -17.69
N ASN A 43 -2.70 -5.86 -18.65
CA ASN A 43 -3.53 -4.66 -18.62
C ASN A 43 -4.51 -4.63 -17.43
N ASN A 44 -5.16 -5.76 -17.12
CA ASN A 44 -6.05 -5.86 -15.96
C ASN A 44 -5.29 -5.65 -14.66
N VAL A 45 -4.10 -6.24 -14.52
CA VAL A 45 -3.27 -6.07 -13.33
C VAL A 45 -2.76 -4.63 -13.19
N ARG A 46 -2.43 -3.92 -14.29
CA ARG A 46 -2.11 -2.49 -14.23
C ARG A 46 -3.25 -1.62 -13.69
N GLY A 47 -4.49 -1.94 -14.04
CA GLY A 47 -5.66 -1.29 -13.44
C GLY A 47 -5.71 -1.48 -11.92
N ALA A 48 -5.42 -2.69 -11.43
CA ALA A 48 -5.35 -2.98 -10.00
C ALA A 48 -4.16 -2.29 -9.31
N LEU A 49 -2.98 -2.24 -9.95
CA LEU A 49 -1.81 -1.52 -9.46
C LEU A 49 -2.09 -0.03 -9.29
N HIS A 50 -2.88 0.58 -10.18
CA HIS A 50 -3.29 1.97 -10.02
C HIS A 50 -4.08 2.17 -8.72
N THR A 51 -5.08 1.33 -8.44
CA THR A 51 -5.84 1.39 -7.18
C THR A 51 -4.95 1.15 -5.94
N ILE A 52 -3.95 0.28 -6.05
CA ILE A 52 -2.96 0.06 -4.98
C ILE A 52 -2.17 1.34 -4.69
N GLY A 53 -1.72 2.06 -5.72
CA GLY A 53 -1.03 3.34 -5.57
C GLY A 53 -1.92 4.46 -5.01
N GLU A 54 -3.19 4.52 -5.41
CA GLU A 54 -4.16 5.45 -4.81
C GLU A 54 -4.33 5.18 -3.30
N ASN A 55 -4.43 3.91 -2.91
CA ASN A 55 -4.51 3.50 -1.51
C ASN A 55 -3.22 3.84 -0.74
N GLU A 56 -2.05 3.65 -1.34
CA GLU A 56 -0.77 4.09 -0.77
C GLU A 56 -0.80 5.57 -0.41
N GLY A 57 -1.24 6.42 -1.35
CA GLY A 57 -1.41 7.85 -1.16
C GLY A 57 -2.37 8.21 -0.03
N HIS A 58 -3.55 7.58 0.00
CA HIS A 58 -4.55 7.81 1.04
C HIS A 58 -4.04 7.43 2.44
N ILE A 59 -3.38 6.27 2.58
CA ILE A 59 -2.80 5.83 3.86
C ILE A 59 -1.73 6.81 4.33
N LYS A 60 -0.83 7.21 3.44
CA LYS A 60 0.24 8.18 3.75
C LYS A 60 -0.32 9.52 4.24
N GLN A 61 -1.36 10.02 3.57
CA GLN A 61 -2.04 11.24 3.98
C GLN A 61 -2.76 11.09 5.34
N GLY A 62 -3.44 9.96 5.55
CA GLY A 62 -4.10 9.65 6.83
C GLY A 62 -3.11 9.59 7.99
N LEU A 63 -1.98 8.90 7.79
CA LEU A 63 -0.90 8.82 8.76
C LEU A 63 -0.32 10.20 9.10
N ALA A 64 -0.02 11.02 8.08
CA ALA A 64 0.48 12.38 8.29
C ALA A 64 -0.50 13.23 9.14
N LYS A 65 -1.82 13.13 8.89
CA LYS A 65 -2.84 13.83 9.68
C LYS A 65 -2.84 13.39 11.14
N LEU A 66 -2.75 12.09 11.42
CA LEU A 66 -2.72 11.56 12.78
C LEU A 66 -1.49 12.01 13.57
N VAL A 67 -0.33 12.00 12.92
CA VAL A 67 0.94 12.47 13.52
C VAL A 67 0.88 13.98 13.81
N LEU A 68 0.31 14.77 12.91
CA LEU A 68 0.13 16.22 13.11
C LEU A 68 -0.84 16.52 14.26
N GLN A 69 -1.96 15.80 14.35
CA GLN A 69 -2.93 15.95 15.44
C GLN A 69 -2.32 15.64 16.81
N HIS A 70 -1.47 14.62 16.91
CA HIS A 70 -0.74 14.31 18.15
C HIS A 70 0.27 15.39 18.56
N ARG A 71 0.86 16.12 17.60
CA ARG A 71 1.83 17.20 17.87
C ARG A 71 1.19 18.54 18.22
N GLY A 72 -0.06 18.78 17.82
CA GLY A 72 -0.78 20.03 18.09
C GLY A 72 -1.56 20.08 19.40
N GLY A 73 -1.57 18.97 20.17
CA GLY A 73 -2.28 18.85 21.44
C GLY A 73 -1.40 18.85 22.69
N ALA A 74 -0.12 19.21 22.57
CA ALA A 74 0.86 19.30 23.65
C ALA A 74 1.19 20.74 24.01
#